data_AF-A0A8A1M586-F1
#
_entry.id   AF-A0A8A1M586-F1
#
_cell.length_a   1.000
_cell.length_b   1.000
_cell.length_c   1.000
_cell.angle_alpha   90.00
_cell.angle_beta   90.00
_cell.angle_gamma   90.00
#
_symmetry.space_group_name_H-M   'P 1'
#
loop_
_entity.id
_entity.type
_entity.pdbx_description
1 polymer ?
#
loop_
_entity_poly.entity_id
_entity_poly.type
_entity_poly.pdbx_seq_one_letter_code
_entity_poly.pdbx_strand_id
1 'polypeptide(L)'
;MPEKRQAEDEAGTQYETQAALDALRKVLNASANKAVFTIGGKIDNPNTGQGPLPITIRWNPSVGNNNNGRTVSFPVGEDTALQGSFHQLVKECEPATFGKGNKDVFDEEYRKAGKMDTENFCTNFTPYEYWSPLLQMHRMKADIRMTS
;
A
#
# COMPACT_ATOMS: atom_id res chain seq x y z
N MET A 1 -52.07 27.37 -31.75
CA MET A 1 -51.55 26.00 -31.65
C MET A 1 -50.28 26.03 -30.82
N PRO A 2 -50.29 25.76 -29.51
CA PRO A 2 -49.07 25.55 -28.75
C PRO A 2 -48.76 24.05 -28.63
N GLU A 3 -47.53 23.70 -28.98
CA GLU A 3 -46.93 22.38 -28.90
C GLU A 3 -46.54 22.05 -27.45
N LYS A 4 -47.02 20.92 -26.94
CA LYS A 4 -46.80 20.46 -25.56
C LYS A 4 -45.35 19.95 -25.40
N ARG A 5 -44.56 20.57 -24.52
CA ARG A 5 -43.36 19.93 -23.94
C ARG A 5 -43.80 19.01 -22.80
N GLN A 6 -43.56 17.71 -22.95
CA GLN A 6 -43.64 16.73 -21.87
C GLN A 6 -42.40 16.87 -20.99
N ALA A 7 -42.60 16.92 -19.67
CA ALA A 7 -41.56 16.88 -18.66
C ALA A 7 -41.89 15.71 -17.73
N GLU A 8 -41.28 14.56 -17.98
CA GLU A 8 -41.31 13.41 -17.09
C GLU A 8 -39.89 12.81 -17.15
N ASP A 9 -39.25 12.65 -15.98
CA ASP A 9 -38.38 11.51 -15.60
C ASP A 9 -37.21 11.86 -14.62
N GLU A 10 -37.49 12.46 -13.45
CA GLU A 10 -36.46 12.68 -12.40
C GLU A 10 -36.78 12.05 -11.02
N ALA A 11 -37.92 11.37 -10.87
CA ALA A 11 -38.37 10.86 -9.56
C ALA A 11 -37.91 9.43 -9.22
N GLY A 12 -37.40 8.66 -10.20
CA GLY A 12 -37.09 7.23 -10.03
C GLY A 12 -35.85 6.91 -9.18
N THR A 13 -34.83 7.77 -9.20
CA THR A 13 -33.49 7.45 -8.64
C THR A 13 -33.36 7.75 -7.14
N GLN A 14 -34.22 8.63 -6.60
CA GLN A 14 -34.15 9.04 -5.19
C GLN A 14 -34.68 7.98 -4.22
N TYR A 15 -35.65 7.17 -4.63
CA TYR A 15 -36.26 6.17 -3.74
C TYR A 15 -35.35 4.96 -3.53
N GLU A 16 -34.60 4.58 -4.55
CA GLU A 16 -33.67 3.45 -4.53
C GLU A 16 -32.41 3.74 -3.69
N THR A 17 -31.91 4.97 -3.75
CA THR A 17 -30.76 5.42 -2.94
C THR A 17 -31.10 5.47 -1.46
N GLN A 18 -32.30 5.91 -1.09
CA GLN A 18 -32.72 5.94 0.32
C GLN A 18 -32.88 4.54 0.89
N ALA A 19 -33.49 3.62 0.15
CA ALA A 19 -33.62 2.21 0.55
C ALA A 19 -32.25 1.54 0.73
N ALA A 20 -31.29 1.83 -0.14
CA ALA A 20 -29.92 1.34 -0.03
C ALA A 20 -29.20 1.90 1.22
N LEU A 21 -29.41 3.17 1.55
CA LEU A 21 -28.85 3.79 2.76
C LEU A 21 -29.42 3.18 4.04
N ASP A 22 -30.72 2.90 4.08
CA ASP A 22 -31.35 2.30 5.25
C ASP A 22 -30.94 0.84 5.44
N ALA A 23 -30.77 0.09 4.35
CA ALA A 23 -30.17 -1.24 4.39
C ALA A 23 -28.71 -1.20 4.90
N LEU A 24 -27.89 -0.26 4.40
CA LEU A 24 -26.51 -0.09 4.85
C LEU A 24 -26.43 0.25 6.33
N ARG A 25 -27.26 1.19 6.81
CA ARG A 25 -27.34 1.57 8.23
C ARG A 25 -27.67 0.37 9.11
N LYS A 26 -28.61 -0.47 8.70
CA LYS A 26 -29.00 -1.67 9.44
C LYS A 26 -27.83 -2.66 9.56
N VAL A 27 -27.10 -2.88 8.46
CA VAL A 27 -25.92 -3.76 8.45
C VAL A 27 -24.80 -3.19 9.32
N LEU A 28 -24.50 -1.89 9.19
CA LEU A 28 -23.48 -1.21 9.99
C LEU A 28 -23.79 -1.28 11.49
N ASN A 29 -25.05 -1.07 11.89
CA ASN A 29 -25.44 -1.16 13.30
C ASN A 29 -25.34 -2.59 13.84
N ALA A 30 -25.64 -3.60 13.00
CA ALA A 30 -25.47 -5.00 13.38
C ALA A 30 -23.98 -5.43 13.48
N SER A 31 -23.08 -4.71 12.80
CA SER A 31 -21.64 -5.00 12.74
C SER A 31 -20.75 -3.90 13.33
N ALA A 32 -21.31 -2.99 14.14
CA ALA A 32 -20.69 -1.70 14.50
C ALA A 32 -19.32 -1.82 15.20
N ASN A 33 -19.00 -3.00 15.75
CA ASN A 33 -17.76 -3.31 16.43
C ASN A 33 -16.92 -4.41 15.75
N LYS A 34 -17.24 -4.78 14.49
CA LYS A 34 -16.63 -5.93 13.79
C LYS A 34 -16.09 -5.63 12.39
N ALA A 35 -16.28 -4.44 11.85
CA ALA A 35 -15.89 -4.11 10.48
C ALA A 35 -14.83 -3.00 10.43
N VAL A 36 -13.73 -3.28 9.72
CA VAL A 36 -12.72 -2.30 9.31
C VAL A 36 -13.02 -1.93 7.87
N PHE A 37 -13.31 -0.64 7.61
CA PHE A 37 -13.51 -0.12 6.27
C PHE A 37 -12.26 0.62 5.84
N THR A 38 -11.64 0.17 4.75
CA THR A 38 -10.50 0.85 4.13
C THR A 38 -10.95 1.48 2.82
N ILE A 39 -10.72 2.77 2.65
CA ILE A 39 -10.91 3.44 1.37
C ILE A 39 -9.61 3.30 0.59
N GLY A 40 -9.61 2.42 -0.42
CA GLY A 40 -8.50 2.30 -1.37
C GLY A 40 -8.54 3.42 -2.41
N GLY A 41 -7.37 3.95 -2.77
CA GLY A 41 -7.22 4.88 -3.89
C GLY A 41 -6.65 4.17 -5.13
N LYS A 42 -7.06 4.60 -6.32
CA LYS A 42 -6.39 4.26 -7.56
C LYS A 42 -5.36 5.36 -7.84
N ILE A 43 -4.08 5.02 -7.78
CA ILE A 43 -3.01 5.93 -8.19
C ILE A 43 -2.78 5.67 -9.68
N ASP A 44 -3.41 6.47 -10.53
CA ASP A 44 -3.09 6.48 -11.96
C ASP A 44 -1.70 7.11 -12.12
N ASN A 45 -0.71 6.35 -12.59
CA ASN A 45 0.60 6.90 -12.95
C ASN A 45 0.40 7.70 -14.26
N PRO A 46 0.59 9.03 -14.28
CA PRO A 46 0.41 9.83 -15.49
C PRO A 46 1.45 9.53 -16.59
N ASN A 47 2.53 8.81 -16.26
CA ASN A 47 3.52 8.35 -17.24
C ASN A 47 3.21 6.92 -17.69
N THR A 48 2.28 6.79 -18.65
CA THR A 48 2.05 5.57 -19.43
C THR A 48 3.30 5.18 -20.23
N GLY A 49 4.10 4.27 -19.68
CA GLY A 49 5.24 3.64 -20.37
C GLY A 49 6.24 2.95 -19.45
N GLN A 50 6.35 3.40 -18.19
CA GLN A 50 7.18 2.76 -17.18
C GLN A 50 6.30 2.45 -15.97
N GLY A 51 6.25 1.17 -15.59
CA GLY A 51 5.54 0.74 -14.38
C GLY A 51 6.08 1.44 -13.12
N PRO A 52 5.42 1.27 -11.96
CA PRO A 52 5.95 1.71 -10.67
C PRO A 52 7.44 1.42 -10.56
N LEU A 53 8.25 2.42 -10.20
CA LEU A 53 9.66 2.18 -9.95
C LEU A 53 9.79 1.07 -8.90
N PRO A 54 10.62 0.03 -9.14
CA PRO A 54 10.76 -1.06 -8.19
C PRO A 54 11.20 -0.55 -6.82
N ILE A 55 10.45 -0.93 -5.79
CA ILE A 55 10.81 -0.61 -4.41
C ILE A 55 11.75 -1.71 -3.93
N THR A 56 12.99 -1.35 -3.59
CA THR A 56 13.95 -2.26 -2.98
C THR A 56 13.98 -2.03 -1.49
N ILE A 57 13.83 -3.12 -0.74
CA ILE A 57 14.11 -3.18 0.69
C ILE A 57 15.46 -3.84 0.87
N ARG A 58 16.35 -3.21 1.64
CA ARG A 58 17.60 -3.79 2.12
C ARG A 58 17.53 -3.97 3.61
N TRP A 59 17.95 -5.12 4.10
CA TRP A 59 18.05 -5.36 5.54
C TRP A 59 19.26 -6.17 5.93
N ASN A 60 19.67 -6.02 7.19
CA ASN A 60 20.73 -6.83 7.79
C ASN A 60 20.10 -7.81 8.79
N PRO A 61 20.39 -9.11 8.69
CA PRO A 61 19.90 -10.07 9.67
C PRO A 61 20.54 -9.80 11.04
N SER A 62 19.73 -9.72 12.10
CA SER A 62 20.21 -9.57 13.48
C SER A 62 20.97 -10.81 13.99
N VAL A 63 20.83 -11.94 13.30
CA VAL A 63 21.36 -13.25 13.70
C VAL A 63 22.16 -13.87 12.54
N GLY A 64 23.47 -13.97 12.71
CA GLY A 64 24.39 -14.57 11.74
C GLY A 64 25.67 -13.75 11.55
N ASN A 65 26.82 -14.43 11.54
CA ASN A 65 28.14 -13.80 11.50
C ASN A 65 28.50 -13.21 10.12
N ASN A 66 27.60 -13.34 9.13
CA ASN A 66 27.76 -12.75 7.82
C ASN A 66 26.99 -11.43 7.77
N ASN A 67 27.69 -10.32 7.99
CA ASN A 67 27.19 -8.94 7.88
C ASN A 67 26.78 -8.56 6.43
N ASN A 68 26.44 -9.54 5.60
CA ASN A 68 26.01 -9.38 4.24
C ASN A 68 24.54 -8.94 4.26
N GLY A 69 24.32 -7.65 3.98
CA GLY A 69 22.98 -7.13 3.78
C GLY A 69 22.25 -7.90 2.68
N ARG A 70 20.96 -8.12 2.90
CA ARG A 70 20.03 -8.80 2.01
C ARG A 70 19.12 -7.79 1.34
N THR A 71 18.61 -8.14 0.17
CA THR A 71 17.73 -7.27 -0.61
C THR A 71 16.57 -8.04 -1.21
N VAL A 72 15.44 -7.35 -1.34
CA VAL A 72 14.27 -7.80 -2.08
C VAL A 72 13.68 -6.61 -2.82
N SER A 73 13.29 -6.81 -4.08
CA SER A 73 12.66 -5.80 -4.92
C SER A 73 11.19 -6.15 -5.16
N PHE A 74 10.33 -5.14 -5.10
CA PHE A 74 8.90 -5.23 -5.39
C PHE A 74 8.59 -4.59 -6.75
N PRO A 75 7.61 -5.12 -7.51
CA PRO A 75 6.80 -6.30 -7.19
C PRO A 75 7.63 -7.59 -7.23
N VAL A 76 7.37 -8.49 -6.27
CA VAL A 76 8.00 -9.82 -6.27
C VAL A 76 7.30 -10.65 -7.34
N GLY A 77 7.94 -10.81 -8.50
CA GLY A 77 7.42 -11.62 -9.60
C GLY A 77 7.45 -13.13 -9.30
N GLU A 78 7.28 -13.94 -10.34
CA GLU A 78 7.37 -15.41 -10.24
C GLU A 78 8.81 -15.94 -10.11
N ASP A 79 9.80 -15.03 -10.00
CA ASP A 79 11.19 -15.40 -9.78
C ASP A 79 11.36 -16.05 -8.39
N THR A 80 11.67 -17.33 -8.40
CA THR A 80 11.93 -18.15 -7.21
C THR A 80 12.98 -17.57 -6.27
N ALA A 81 14.01 -16.87 -6.78
CA ALA A 81 15.04 -16.24 -5.96
C ALA A 81 14.49 -15.01 -5.21
N LEU A 82 13.74 -14.16 -5.90
CA LEU A 82 13.08 -12.99 -5.28
C LEU A 82 12.03 -13.43 -4.26
N GLN A 83 11.28 -14.48 -4.54
CA GLN A 83 10.36 -15.10 -3.59
C GLN A 83 11.11 -15.64 -2.37
N GLY A 84 12.26 -16.31 -2.56
CA GLY A 84 13.12 -16.76 -1.46
C GLY A 84 13.57 -15.60 -0.57
N SER A 85 14.07 -14.51 -1.16
CA SER A 85 14.44 -13.29 -0.43
C SER A 85 13.25 -12.68 0.31
N PHE A 86 12.06 -12.68 -0.28
CA PHE A 86 10.84 -12.20 0.37
C PHE A 86 10.47 -13.04 1.60
N HIS A 87 10.46 -14.37 1.49
CA HIS A 87 10.18 -15.25 2.64
C HIS A 87 11.22 -15.08 3.74
N GLN A 88 12.48 -14.87 3.37
CA GLN A 88 13.54 -14.61 4.32
C GLN A 88 13.36 -13.26 5.04
N LEU A 89 12.94 -12.21 4.32
CA LEU A 89 12.56 -10.92 4.95
C LEU A 89 11.44 -11.12 5.98
N VAL A 90 10.38 -11.87 5.64
CA VAL A 90 9.27 -12.13 6.56
C VAL A 90 9.75 -12.90 7.80
N LYS A 91 10.63 -13.89 7.62
CA LYS A 91 11.17 -14.70 8.72
C LYS A 91 12.05 -13.90 9.70
N GLU A 92 12.72 -12.87 9.22
CA GLU A 92 13.64 -12.05 10.02
C GLU A 92 12.99 -10.83 10.66
N CYS A 93 11.70 -10.60 10.37
CA CYS A 93 10.89 -9.68 11.14
C CYS A 93 10.55 -10.28 12.50
N GLU A 94 10.80 -9.52 13.55
CA GLU A 94 10.37 -9.85 14.91
C GLU A 94 8.86 -9.57 15.07
N PRO A 95 8.16 -10.23 15.98
CA PRO A 95 6.75 -9.94 16.21
C PRO A 95 6.52 -8.49 16.67
N ALA A 96 5.59 -7.77 16.03
CA ALA A 96 5.30 -6.40 16.40
C ALA A 96 4.41 -6.32 17.65
N THR A 97 4.95 -5.71 18.70
CA THR A 97 4.20 -5.37 19.91
C THR A 97 3.46 -4.04 19.73
N PHE A 98 2.49 -3.77 20.62
CA PHE A 98 1.85 -2.46 20.75
C PHE A 98 1.80 -2.04 22.22
N GLY A 99 1.78 -0.73 22.46
CA GLY A 99 1.70 -0.18 23.80
C GLY A 99 0.28 -0.31 24.38
N LYS A 100 0.16 -0.95 25.53
CA LYS A 100 -1.06 -1.03 26.35
C LYS A 100 -0.73 -0.69 27.79
N GLY A 101 -1.09 0.53 28.22
CA GLY A 101 -0.90 0.97 29.61
C GLY A 101 0.55 0.89 30.09
N ASN A 102 1.49 1.51 29.34
CA ASN A 102 2.93 1.49 29.59
C ASN A 102 3.61 0.11 29.49
N LYS A 103 2.96 -0.87 28.87
CA LYS A 103 3.55 -2.19 28.60
C LYS A 103 3.48 -2.49 27.12
N ASP A 104 4.53 -3.11 26.59
CA ASP A 104 4.50 -3.72 25.27
C ASP A 104 3.79 -5.07 25.36
N VAL A 105 2.70 -5.21 24.61
CA VAL A 105 1.92 -6.44 24.54
C VAL A 105 2.02 -7.00 23.13
N PHE A 106 2.29 -8.30 23.04
CA PHE A 106 2.16 -9.07 21.81
C PHE A 106 0.82 -9.81 21.85
N ASP A 107 -0.02 -9.59 20.84
CA ASP A 107 -1.34 -10.21 20.70
C ASP A 107 -1.61 -10.45 19.21
N GLU A 108 -1.62 -11.72 18.81
CA GLU A 108 -1.82 -12.14 17.41
C GLU A 108 -3.26 -12.02 16.93
N GLU A 109 -4.24 -11.94 17.84
CA GLU A 109 -5.63 -11.64 17.50
C GLU A 109 -5.79 -10.14 17.15
N TYR A 110 -4.94 -9.29 17.73
CA TYR A 110 -4.93 -7.84 17.48
C TYR A 110 -3.99 -7.42 16.33
N ARG A 111 -2.79 -8.00 16.21
CA ARG A 111 -1.79 -7.60 15.20
C ARG A 111 -0.94 -8.77 14.71
N LYS A 112 -0.97 -9.03 13.40
CA LYS A 112 -0.16 -10.06 12.72
C LYS A 112 1.07 -9.50 11.99
N ALA A 113 1.47 -8.27 12.33
CA ALA A 113 2.57 -7.60 11.64
C ALA A 113 3.91 -7.97 12.27
N GLY A 114 4.94 -8.09 11.44
CA GLY A 114 6.32 -8.08 11.87
C GLY A 114 6.86 -6.66 12.05
N LYS A 115 7.91 -6.53 12.86
CA LYS A 115 8.74 -5.33 13.02
C LYS A 115 10.19 -5.69 12.72
N MET A 116 10.95 -4.72 12.25
CA MET A 116 12.40 -4.82 12.09
C MET A 116 13.02 -3.55 12.66
N ASP A 117 14.24 -3.66 13.19
CA ASP A 117 14.96 -2.50 13.69
C ASP A 117 15.30 -1.54 12.54
N THR A 118 15.10 -0.25 12.77
CA THR A 118 15.45 0.82 11.82
C THR A 118 16.92 0.86 11.47
N GLU A 119 17.81 0.47 12.39
CA GLU A 119 19.26 0.41 12.10
C GLU A 119 19.60 -0.69 11.09
N ASN A 120 18.75 -1.72 11.03
CA ASN A 120 18.92 -2.87 10.15
C ASN A 120 18.04 -2.81 8.90
N PHE A 121 17.32 -1.71 8.66
CA PHE A 121 16.33 -1.61 7.59
C PHE A 121 16.52 -0.34 6.74
N CYS A 122 16.51 -0.49 5.41
CA CYS A 122 16.57 0.61 4.45
C CYS A 122 15.65 0.36 3.26
N THR A 123 15.09 1.42 2.68
CA THR A 123 14.32 1.35 1.43
C THR A 123 14.70 2.49 0.48
N ASN A 124 14.61 2.23 -0.83
CA ASN A 124 14.73 3.28 -1.85
C ASN A 124 13.41 4.05 -2.07
N PHE A 125 12.34 3.75 -1.32
CA PHE A 125 11.07 4.44 -1.46
C PHE A 125 11.16 5.86 -0.93
N THR A 126 10.99 6.83 -1.83
CA THR A 126 10.84 8.24 -1.47
C THR A 126 9.48 8.75 -1.97
N PRO A 127 8.60 9.27 -1.07
CA PRO A 127 7.28 9.75 -1.48
C PRO A 127 7.35 10.82 -2.58
N TYR A 128 8.41 11.62 -2.58
CA TYR A 128 8.60 12.72 -3.53
C TYR A 128 8.98 12.26 -4.94
N GLU A 129 9.76 11.18 -5.10
CA GLU A 129 10.08 10.66 -6.44
C GLU A 129 8.89 9.92 -7.07
N TYR A 130 7.98 9.41 -6.23
CA TYR A 130 6.79 8.68 -6.67
C TYR A 130 5.60 9.60 -6.99
N TRP A 131 5.50 10.76 -6.33
CA TRP A 131 4.38 11.71 -6.51
C TRP A 131 4.71 12.94 -7.37
N SER A 132 5.99 13.22 -7.63
CA SER A 132 6.40 14.36 -8.45
C SER A 132 6.89 13.93 -9.84
N PRO A 133 6.13 14.21 -10.91
CA PRO A 133 6.61 14.03 -12.28
C PRO A 133 7.82 14.91 -12.62
N LEU A 134 8.08 15.97 -11.84
CA LEU A 134 9.15 16.96 -12.13
C LEU A 134 10.54 16.54 -11.64
N LEU A 135 10.64 15.57 -10.72
CA LEU A 135 11.93 15.08 -10.21
C LEU A 135 12.57 13.99 -11.09
N GLN A 136 11.77 13.24 -11.86
CA GLN A 136 12.27 12.22 -12.78
C GLN A 136 13.17 12.82 -13.89
N MET A 137 12.93 14.07 -14.29
CA MET A 137 13.79 14.79 -15.25
C MET A 137 15.22 15.07 -14.73
N HIS A 138 15.43 15.18 -13.42
CA HIS A 138 16.76 15.46 -12.88
C HIS A 138 17.64 14.22 -12.79
N ARG A 139 17.05 13.02 -12.67
CA ARG A 139 17.78 11.76 -12.56
C ARG A 139 18.24 11.23 -13.94
N MET A 140 17.46 11.46 -15.00
CA MET A 140 17.84 11.12 -16.38
C MET A 140 19.06 11.89 -16.90
N LYS A 141 19.37 13.06 -16.32
CA LYS A 141 20.59 13.82 -16.67
C LYS A 141 21.87 13.23 -16.07
N ALA A 142 21.77 12.40 -15.02
CA ALA A 142 22.93 11.77 -14.40
C ALA A 142 23.38 10.49 -15.13
N ASP A 143 22.51 9.85 -15.91
CA ASP A 143 22.82 8.60 -16.63
C ASP A 143 23.32 8.81 -18.09
N ILE A 144 23.38 10.05 -18.58
CA ILE A 144 23.94 10.37 -19.90
C ILE A 144 25.35 10.92 -19.71
N ARG A 145 26.31 10.01 -19.49
CA ARG A 145 27.72 10.03 -19.93
C ARG A 145 28.57 9.20 -18.98
N MET A 146 28.65 7.90 -19.26
CA MET A 146 29.86 7.12 -19.02
C MET A 146 29.87 5.91 -19.96
N THR A 147 30.04 6.19 -21.24
CA THR A 147 30.63 5.23 -22.18
C THR A 147 31.89 5.89 -22.70
N SER A 148 33.04 5.31 -22.35
CA SER A 148 34.36 5.68 -22.86
C SER A 148 34.44 5.51 -24.37
#